data_AF-A0AAV2LCT2-F1
#
_entry.id   AF-A0AAV2LCT2-F1
#
_cell.length_a   1.000
_cell.length_b   1.000
_cell.length_c   1.000
_cell.angle_alpha   90.00
_cell.angle_beta   90.00
_cell.angle_gamma   90.00
#
_symmetry.space_group_name_H-M   'P 1'
#
loop_
_entity.id
_entity.type
_entity.pdbx_description
1 polymer ?
#
loop_
_entity_poly.entity_id
_entity_poly.type
_entity_poly.pdbx_seq_one_letter_code
_entity_poly.pdbx_strand_id
1 'polypeptide(L)'
;MEEDTPEKEGLVLQKEIVYNALLPYADRLEPEANQLLADIKANLSRAVLVRELWPGTAFWCRKLFSFLKLYGRRFSKDDHILFVKLLYELVTLPNLEPFMTQSYARLLILLLKKKELLSRDDLQLPWRPLYDLYERVVYSKTEHLGLVWFPNSLDHILKALVKSCRLYFPASSTQEMLDEWRPQLCVFDVAMQKAISNMELFLPTITPVAEHSQGWK
;
A
#
# COMPACT_ATOMS: atom_id res chain seq x y z
N MET A 1 12.62 -46.78 19.21
CA MET A 1 12.99 -45.70 18.26
C MET A 1 11.68 -45.08 17.83
N GLU A 2 11.23 -44.09 18.60
CA GLU A 2 10.15 -43.21 18.15
C GLU A 2 10.72 -42.36 17.02
N GLU A 3 10.16 -42.52 15.82
CA GLU A 3 10.44 -41.65 14.69
C GLU A 3 9.83 -40.29 15.01
N ASP A 4 10.72 -39.34 15.29
CA ASP A 4 10.44 -37.93 15.43
C ASP A 4 10.00 -37.38 14.06
N THR A 5 8.69 -37.45 13.79
CA THR A 5 8.09 -36.77 12.64
C THR A 5 8.34 -35.27 12.80
N PRO A 6 9.05 -34.59 11.87
CA PRO A 6 9.28 -33.17 11.99
C PRO A 6 7.91 -32.47 11.91
N GLU A 7 7.51 -31.86 13.03
CA GLU A 7 6.38 -30.96 13.10
C GLU A 7 6.56 -29.93 11.99
N LYS A 8 5.73 -30.01 10.94
CA LYS A 8 5.62 -28.94 9.95
C LYS A 8 5.12 -27.73 10.72
N GLU A 9 6.03 -26.83 11.09
CA GLU A 9 5.69 -25.50 11.61
C GLU A 9 4.65 -24.89 10.66
N GLY A 10 3.39 -24.95 11.09
CA GLY A 10 2.27 -24.58 10.25
C GLY A 10 2.38 -23.11 9.92
N LEU A 11 2.44 -22.78 8.63
CA LEU A 11 2.47 -21.40 8.17
C LEU A 11 1.25 -20.67 8.75
N VAL A 12 1.47 -19.73 9.67
CA VAL A 12 0.38 -19.02 10.36
C VAL A 12 -0.25 -18.04 9.39
N LEU A 13 -1.45 -18.37 8.94
CA LEU A 13 -2.25 -17.55 8.04
C LEU A 13 -2.87 -16.39 8.81
N GLN A 14 -2.88 -15.18 8.22
CA GLN A 14 -3.35 -14.00 8.94
C GLN A 14 -4.87 -13.92 9.10
N LYS A 15 -5.61 -13.86 7.98
CA LYS A 15 -7.06 -13.62 8.01
C LYS A 15 -7.75 -14.12 6.76
N GLU A 16 -8.24 -15.34 6.86
CA GLU A 16 -8.99 -16.02 5.80
C GLU A 16 -10.44 -15.54 5.72
N ILE A 17 -11.12 -15.93 4.65
CA ILE A 17 -12.56 -15.74 4.50
C ILE A 17 -13.27 -16.97 5.07
N VAL A 18 -13.96 -16.77 6.20
CA VAL A 18 -14.66 -17.84 6.94
C VAL A 18 -15.64 -18.62 6.05
N TYR A 19 -16.29 -17.94 5.10
CA TYR A 19 -17.29 -18.55 4.22
C TYR A 19 -16.72 -19.58 3.23
N ASN A 20 -15.41 -19.56 2.98
CA ASN A 20 -14.78 -20.55 2.08
C ASN A 20 -14.88 -21.97 2.65
N ALA A 21 -14.87 -22.11 3.98
CA ALA A 21 -15.04 -23.40 4.64
C ALA A 21 -16.47 -23.96 4.51
N LEU A 22 -17.45 -23.14 4.12
CA LEU A 22 -18.85 -23.54 3.97
C LEU A 22 -19.20 -23.99 2.54
N LEU A 23 -18.23 -23.95 1.62
CA LEU A 23 -18.46 -24.33 0.22
C LEU A 23 -18.44 -25.87 0.07
N PRO A 24 -19.24 -26.44 -0.85
CA PRO A 24 -19.27 -27.90 -1.08
C PRO A 24 -17.93 -28.52 -1.52
N TYR A 25 -16.99 -27.68 -1.96
CA TYR A 25 -15.65 -28.05 -2.43
C TYR A 25 -14.54 -27.38 -1.59
N ALA A 26 -14.82 -27.08 -0.32
CA ALA A 26 -13.87 -26.42 0.59
C ALA A 26 -12.53 -27.17 0.71
N ASP A 27 -12.56 -28.50 0.61
CA ASP A 27 -11.42 -29.40 0.57
C ASP A 27 -10.42 -29.09 -0.56
N ARG A 28 -10.89 -28.51 -1.67
CA ARG A 28 -10.07 -28.19 -2.85
C ARG A 28 -9.47 -26.79 -2.81
N LEU A 29 -9.98 -25.91 -1.94
CA LEU A 29 -9.61 -24.49 -1.94
C LEU A 29 -8.22 -24.25 -1.39
N GLU A 30 -7.82 -25.01 -0.37
CA GLU A 30 -6.50 -24.92 0.23
C GLU A 30 -5.36 -25.18 -0.77
N PRO A 31 -5.31 -26.34 -1.47
CA PRO A 31 -4.24 -26.59 -2.43
C PRO A 31 -4.28 -25.62 -3.61
N GLU A 32 -5.47 -25.24 -4.08
CA GLU A 32 -5.64 -24.23 -5.15
C GLU A 32 -5.06 -22.87 -4.74
N ALA A 33 -5.42 -22.38 -3.55
CA ALA A 33 -4.93 -21.10 -3.04
C ALA A 33 -3.42 -21.11 -2.82
N ASN A 34 -2.88 -22.19 -2.27
CA ASN A 34 -1.43 -22.33 -2.04
C ASN A 34 -0.65 -22.28 -3.36
N GLN A 35 -1.12 -23.00 -4.40
CA GLN A 35 -0.52 -22.98 -5.73
C GLN A 35 -0.61 -21.58 -6.35
N LEU A 36 -1.79 -20.96 -6.32
CA LEU A 36 -2.00 -19.63 -6.89
C LEU A 36 -1.13 -18.56 -6.20
N LEU A 37 -0.99 -18.64 -4.87
CA LEU A 37 -0.12 -17.73 -4.12
C LEU A 37 1.35 -17.93 -4.52
N ALA A 38 1.82 -19.18 -4.65
CA ALA A 38 3.18 -19.48 -5.08
C ALA A 38 3.45 -18.89 -6.47
N ASP A 39 2.51 -19.07 -7.41
CA ASP A 39 2.60 -18.51 -8.76
C ASP A 39 2.62 -16.97 -8.74
N ILE A 40 1.78 -16.33 -7.91
CA ILE A 40 1.78 -14.87 -7.73
C ILE A 40 3.15 -14.40 -7.23
N LYS A 41 3.69 -15.01 -6.17
CA LYS A 41 4.98 -14.61 -5.59
C LYS A 41 6.12 -14.75 -6.61
N ALA A 42 6.22 -15.92 -7.25
CA ALA A 42 7.29 -16.22 -8.19
C ALA A 42 7.25 -15.29 -9.41
N ASN A 43 6.06 -15.10 -9.99
CA ASN A 43 5.96 -14.36 -11.24
C ASN A 43 5.86 -12.85 -11.07
N LEU A 44 5.28 -12.36 -9.97
CA LEU A 44 5.30 -10.92 -9.65
C LEU A 44 6.74 -10.45 -9.42
N SER A 45 7.51 -11.18 -8.61
CA SER A 45 8.92 -10.86 -8.36
C SER A 45 9.74 -10.94 -9.66
N ARG A 46 9.58 -11.99 -10.46
CA ARG A 46 10.24 -12.12 -11.77
C ARG A 46 9.92 -10.95 -12.70
N ALA A 47 8.65 -10.59 -12.85
CA ALA A 47 8.23 -9.48 -13.71
C ALA A 47 8.85 -8.15 -13.29
N VAL A 48 8.92 -7.89 -11.97
CA VAL A 48 9.59 -6.70 -11.43
C VAL A 48 11.09 -6.72 -11.70
N LEU A 49 11.76 -7.86 -11.48
CA LEU A 49 13.20 -8.01 -11.70
C LEU A 49 13.60 -7.76 -13.17
N VAL A 50 12.80 -8.25 -14.12
CA VAL A 50 13.03 -7.99 -15.56
C VAL A 50 12.49 -6.63 -16.03
N ARG A 51 11.94 -5.82 -15.10
CA ARG A 51 11.33 -4.50 -15.35
C ARG A 51 10.16 -4.52 -16.33
N GLU A 52 9.45 -5.64 -16.42
CA GLU A 52 8.24 -5.79 -17.23
C GLU A 52 7.01 -5.29 -16.43
N LEU A 53 6.93 -3.96 -16.25
CA LEU A 53 5.83 -3.35 -15.51
C LEU A 53 4.47 -3.59 -16.20
N TRP A 54 4.47 -3.62 -17.54
CA TRP A 54 3.33 -4.01 -18.38
C TRP A 54 3.78 -4.96 -19.49
N PRO A 55 3.04 -6.07 -19.75
CA PRO A 55 1.86 -6.55 -19.02
C PRO A 55 2.19 -7.33 -17.73
N GLY A 56 3.43 -7.79 -17.56
CA GLY A 56 3.86 -8.71 -16.50
C GLY A 56 3.42 -8.33 -15.07
N THR A 57 3.98 -7.26 -14.51
CA THR A 57 3.65 -6.84 -13.13
C THR A 57 2.16 -6.52 -12.99
N ALA A 58 1.56 -5.84 -13.96
CA ALA A 58 0.13 -5.53 -13.95
C ALA A 58 -0.77 -6.78 -13.90
N PHE A 59 -0.43 -7.83 -14.64
CA PHE A 59 -1.16 -9.09 -14.64
C PHE A 59 -1.13 -9.76 -13.26
N TRP A 60 0.06 -9.88 -12.66
CA TRP A 60 0.21 -10.54 -11.36
C TRP A 60 -0.35 -9.72 -10.20
N CYS A 61 -0.30 -8.38 -10.28
CA CYS A 61 -1.04 -7.50 -9.37
C CYS A 61 -2.55 -7.75 -9.46
N ARG A 62 -3.11 -7.91 -10.67
CA ARG A 62 -4.54 -8.24 -10.84
C ARG A 62 -4.87 -9.63 -10.29
N LYS A 63 -3.98 -10.60 -10.44
CA LYS A 63 -4.14 -11.94 -9.83
C LYS A 63 -4.11 -11.86 -8.31
N LEU A 64 -3.20 -11.09 -7.71
CA LEU A 64 -3.17 -10.85 -6.26
C LEU A 64 -4.44 -10.13 -5.77
N PHE A 65 -4.94 -9.15 -6.52
CA PHE A 65 -6.21 -8.49 -6.20
C PHE A 65 -7.38 -9.49 -6.16
N SER A 66 -7.48 -10.38 -7.15
CA SER A 66 -8.49 -11.44 -7.17
C SER A 66 -8.29 -12.45 -6.05
N PHE A 67 -7.04 -12.83 -5.76
CA PHE A 67 -6.69 -13.71 -4.65
C PHE A 67 -7.19 -13.15 -3.32
N LEU A 68 -6.94 -11.87 -3.04
CA LEU A 68 -7.41 -11.20 -1.82
C LEU A 68 -8.93 -11.17 -1.70
N LYS A 69 -9.65 -11.10 -2.82
CA LYS A 69 -11.12 -11.13 -2.85
C LYS A 69 -11.70 -12.52 -2.60
N LEU A 70 -11.05 -13.56 -3.13
CA LEU A 70 -11.55 -14.94 -3.06
C LEU A 70 -11.10 -15.67 -1.79
N TYR A 71 -9.85 -15.49 -1.37
CA TYR A 71 -9.23 -16.23 -0.28
C TYR A 71 -8.91 -15.38 0.95
N GLY A 72 -9.05 -14.05 0.85
CA GLY A 72 -8.65 -13.14 1.93
C GLY A 72 -7.13 -13.00 2.03
N ARG A 73 -6.61 -12.91 3.25
CA ARG A 73 -5.15 -12.87 3.50
C ARG A 73 -4.66 -14.25 3.93
N ARG A 74 -4.78 -15.20 3.01
CA ARG A 74 -4.23 -16.55 3.17
C ARG A 74 -2.74 -16.57 2.83
N PHE A 75 -1.95 -15.84 3.59
CA PHE A 75 -0.48 -15.78 3.52
C PHE A 75 0.09 -15.36 4.88
N SER A 76 1.39 -15.55 5.07
CA SER A 76 2.09 -15.18 6.31
C SER A 76 2.17 -13.66 6.49
N LYS A 77 2.48 -13.22 7.72
CA LYS A 77 2.72 -11.81 8.01
C LYS A 77 3.91 -11.25 7.22
N ASP A 78 4.98 -12.04 7.08
CA ASP A 78 6.16 -11.63 6.32
C ASP A 78 5.83 -11.43 4.84
N ASP A 79 5.06 -12.35 4.24
CA ASP A 79 4.59 -12.19 2.87
C ASP A 79 3.72 -10.94 2.71
N HIS A 80 2.85 -10.64 3.68
CA HIS A 80 2.06 -9.42 3.68
C HIS A 80 2.94 -8.17 3.64
N ILE A 81 3.95 -8.10 4.52
CA ILE A 81 4.90 -6.99 4.58
C ILE A 81 5.65 -6.85 3.25
N LEU A 82 6.11 -7.97 2.66
CA LEU A 82 6.80 -7.96 1.37
C LEU A 82 5.90 -7.47 0.23
N PHE A 83 4.64 -7.90 0.16
CA PHE A 83 3.69 -7.39 -0.84
C PHE A 83 3.46 -5.89 -0.68
N VAL A 84 3.31 -5.42 0.55
CA VAL A 84 3.10 -3.99 0.83
C VAL A 84 4.32 -3.17 0.43
N LYS A 85 5.54 -3.58 0.83
CA LYS A 85 6.79 -2.89 0.46
C LYS A 85 6.99 -2.87 -1.05
N LEU A 86 6.82 -4.01 -1.72
CA LEU A 86 6.96 -4.10 -3.18
C LEU A 86 5.99 -3.18 -3.91
N LEU A 87 4.70 -3.21 -3.54
CA LEU A 87 3.70 -2.36 -4.18
C LEU A 87 3.87 -0.88 -3.84
N TYR A 88 4.38 -0.57 -2.64
CA TYR A 88 4.70 0.79 -2.26
C TYR A 88 5.79 1.36 -3.17
N GLU A 89 6.90 0.65 -3.31
CA GLU A 89 8.00 1.04 -4.21
C GLU A 89 7.51 1.18 -5.66
N LEU A 90 6.69 0.24 -6.13
CA LEU A 90 6.13 0.30 -7.48
C LEU A 90 5.23 1.51 -7.69
N VAL A 91 4.31 1.81 -6.77
CA VAL A 91 3.37 2.93 -6.95
C VAL A 91 4.06 4.29 -6.85
N THR A 92 5.14 4.39 -6.07
CA THR A 92 5.92 5.63 -5.92
C THR A 92 7.01 5.80 -6.97
N LEU A 93 7.09 4.90 -7.96
CA LEU A 93 8.05 5.05 -9.06
C LEU A 93 7.89 6.41 -9.77
N PRO A 94 9.00 7.11 -10.04
CA PRO A 94 8.96 8.31 -10.86
C PRO A 94 8.49 7.93 -12.28
N ASN A 95 7.61 8.74 -12.85
CA ASN A 95 7.11 8.57 -14.22
C ASN A 95 6.33 7.26 -14.48
N LEU A 96 5.81 6.61 -13.44
CA LEU A 96 4.85 5.52 -13.64
C LEU A 96 3.59 6.06 -14.32
N GLU A 97 3.10 5.31 -15.31
CA GLU A 97 1.92 5.67 -16.09
C GLU A 97 0.67 5.78 -15.18
N PRO A 98 -0.21 6.78 -15.39
CA PRO A 98 -1.36 7.04 -14.51
C PRO A 98 -2.29 5.84 -14.28
N PHE A 99 -2.59 5.06 -15.31
CA PHE A 99 -3.48 3.90 -15.18
C PHE A 99 -2.84 2.77 -14.35
N MET A 100 -1.54 2.55 -14.53
CA MET A 100 -0.77 1.61 -13.68
C MET A 100 -0.70 2.09 -12.23
N THR A 101 -0.40 3.38 -12.01
CA THR A 101 -0.40 4.02 -10.69
C THR A 101 -1.72 3.77 -9.98
N GLN A 102 -2.84 4.03 -10.66
CA GLN A 102 -4.18 3.80 -10.14
C GLN A 102 -4.39 2.33 -9.72
N SER A 103 -3.96 1.39 -10.56
CA SER A 103 -4.15 -0.03 -10.34
C SER A 103 -3.35 -0.54 -9.13
N TYR A 104 -2.08 -0.12 -9.02
CA TYR A 104 -1.23 -0.52 -7.90
C TYR A 104 -1.67 0.14 -6.60
N ALA A 105 -2.06 1.42 -6.63
CA ALA A 105 -2.61 2.12 -5.47
C ALA A 105 -3.85 1.42 -4.90
N ARG A 106 -4.80 0.99 -5.76
CA ARG A 106 -6.00 0.25 -5.33
C ARG A 106 -5.65 -1.06 -4.64
N LEU A 107 -4.66 -1.80 -5.14
CA LEU A 107 -4.22 -3.06 -4.53
C LEU A 107 -3.53 -2.82 -3.19
N LEU A 108 -2.68 -1.79 -3.11
CA LEU A 108 -2.00 -1.42 -1.87
C LEU A 108 -2.99 -0.97 -0.78
N ILE A 109 -3.99 -0.16 -1.14
CA ILE A 109 -5.11 0.18 -0.24
C ILE A 109 -5.81 -1.09 0.25
N LEU A 110 -6.04 -2.06 -0.64
CA LEU A 110 -6.69 -3.31 -0.28
C LEU A 110 -5.88 -4.13 0.72
N LEU A 111 -4.54 -4.18 0.59
CA LEU A 111 -3.65 -4.86 1.55
C LEU A 111 -3.72 -4.17 2.92
N LEU A 112 -3.55 -2.85 2.94
CA LEU A 112 -3.50 -2.02 4.16
C LEU A 112 -4.86 -1.80 4.85
N LYS A 113 -5.96 -2.24 4.24
CA LYS A 113 -7.33 -2.03 4.76
C LYS A 113 -7.55 -2.59 6.18
N LYS A 114 -6.93 -3.72 6.51
CA LYS A 114 -7.07 -4.41 7.81
C LYS A 114 -5.90 -4.06 8.72
N LYS A 115 -6.02 -2.89 9.37
CA LYS A 115 -5.00 -2.27 10.22
C LYS A 115 -4.60 -3.12 11.42
N GLU A 116 -5.47 -4.03 11.84
CA GLU A 116 -5.22 -4.96 12.95
C GLU A 116 -4.17 -6.04 12.62
N LEU A 117 -3.79 -6.21 11.35
CA LEU A 117 -2.89 -7.28 10.90
C LEU A 117 -1.42 -6.86 10.82
N LEU A 118 -1.14 -5.55 10.81
CA LEU A 118 0.19 -4.99 10.71
C LEU A 118 0.31 -3.87 11.74
N SER A 119 1.29 -3.97 12.63
CA SER A 119 1.66 -2.88 13.52
C SER A 119 2.63 -1.93 12.81
N ARG A 120 2.84 -0.77 13.42
CA ARG A 120 3.84 0.20 12.96
C ARG A 120 5.28 -0.31 13.10
N ASP A 121 5.53 -1.20 14.05
CA ASP A 121 6.85 -1.80 14.25
C ASP A 121 7.19 -2.79 13.13
N ASP A 122 6.16 -3.41 12.54
CA ASP A 122 6.32 -4.35 11.43
C ASP A 122 6.62 -3.64 10.09
N LEU A 123 6.10 -2.41 9.94
CA LEU A 123 6.09 -1.70 8.67
C LEU A 123 6.27 -0.21 8.87
N GLN A 124 7.32 0.33 8.26
CA GLN A 124 7.53 1.76 8.10
C GLN A 124 7.55 2.13 6.61
N LEU A 125 6.77 3.14 6.24
CA LEU A 125 6.66 3.65 4.87
C LEU A 125 7.11 5.12 4.83
N PRO A 126 8.09 5.51 3.99
CA PRO A 126 8.56 6.89 3.93
C PRO A 126 7.52 7.78 3.28
N TRP A 127 7.12 8.89 3.90
CA TRP A 127 6.04 9.73 3.38
C TRP A 127 6.41 10.50 2.09
N ARG A 128 7.70 10.84 1.90
CA ARG A 128 8.16 11.73 0.83
C ARG A 128 7.85 11.21 -0.58
N PRO A 129 8.16 9.95 -0.96
CA PRO A 129 7.84 9.47 -2.31
C PRO A 129 6.34 9.48 -2.62
N LEU A 130 5.50 9.25 -1.60
CA LEU A 130 4.05 9.33 -1.74
C LEU A 130 3.55 10.78 -1.86
N TYR A 131 4.19 11.71 -1.16
CA TYR A 131 3.93 13.15 -1.31
C TYR A 131 4.33 13.64 -2.70
N ASP A 132 5.51 13.29 -3.19
CA ASP A 132 5.98 13.68 -4.52
C ASP A 132 5.05 13.13 -5.63
N LEU A 133 4.56 11.88 -5.45
CA LEU A 133 3.53 11.30 -6.31
C LEU A 133 2.22 12.11 -6.25
N TYR A 134 1.74 12.41 -5.05
CA TYR A 134 0.51 13.17 -4.84
C TYR A 134 0.61 14.56 -5.47
N GLU A 135 1.74 15.26 -5.27
CA GLU A 135 1.98 16.58 -5.83
C GLU A 135 2.03 16.57 -7.36
N ARG A 136 2.71 15.58 -7.95
CA ARG A 136 2.79 15.41 -9.41
C ARG A 136 1.43 15.25 -10.06
N VAL A 137 0.51 14.55 -9.39
CA VAL A 137 -0.82 14.25 -9.93
C VAL A 137 -1.79 15.39 -9.64
N VAL A 138 -1.94 15.78 -8.38
CA VAL A 138 -3.00 16.71 -7.94
C VAL A 138 -2.66 18.17 -8.20
N TYR A 139 -1.38 18.53 -8.14
CA TYR A 139 -0.90 19.88 -8.40
C TYR A 139 -0.13 19.94 -9.73
N SER A 140 -0.56 19.14 -10.71
CA SER A 140 0.09 19.04 -12.02
C SER A 140 0.10 20.38 -12.76
N LYS A 141 1.30 20.82 -13.13
CA LYS A 141 1.51 22.00 -13.97
C LYS A 141 1.26 21.75 -15.45
N THR A 142 1.04 20.49 -15.86
CA THR A 142 0.97 20.11 -17.28
C THR A 142 -0.38 19.52 -17.68
N GLU A 143 -1.22 19.13 -16.72
CA GLU A 143 -2.56 18.60 -16.99
C GLU A 143 -3.48 19.65 -17.64
N HIS A 144 -3.49 20.88 -17.12
CA HIS A 144 -4.28 21.97 -17.70
C HIS A 144 -3.82 22.37 -19.12
N LEU A 145 -2.61 21.98 -19.51
CA LEU A 145 -2.06 22.15 -20.87
C LEU A 145 -2.41 20.97 -21.79
N GLY A 146 -3.05 19.92 -21.28
CA GLY A 146 -3.39 18.70 -22.03
C GLY A 146 -2.20 17.78 -22.33
N LEU A 147 -1.04 17.99 -21.69
CA LEU A 147 0.16 17.20 -21.93
C LEU A 147 0.14 15.84 -21.21
N VAL A 148 -0.68 15.72 -20.16
CA VAL A 148 -0.90 14.49 -19.40
C VAL A 148 -2.38 14.37 -19.12
N TRP A 149 -2.92 13.17 -19.26
CA TRP A 149 -4.30 12.86 -18.92
C TRP A 149 -4.34 11.92 -17.72
N PHE A 150 -4.89 12.39 -16.61
CA PHE A 150 -5.09 11.56 -15.42
C PHE A 150 -6.52 10.99 -15.40
N PRO A 151 -6.71 9.73 -14.96
CA PRO A 151 -8.04 9.21 -14.72
C PRO A 151 -8.78 10.04 -13.66
N ASN A 152 -10.05 10.35 -13.88
CA ASN A 152 -10.89 11.13 -12.95
C ASN A 152 -10.90 10.58 -11.51
N SER A 153 -10.70 9.26 -11.33
CA SER A 153 -10.67 8.64 -10.00
C SER A 153 -9.31 8.70 -9.30
N LEU A 154 -8.24 9.09 -9.98
CA LEU A 154 -6.88 8.96 -9.45
C LEU A 154 -6.65 9.81 -8.19
N ASP A 155 -7.12 11.07 -8.17
CA ASP A 155 -7.03 11.95 -6.99
C ASP A 155 -7.67 11.30 -5.75
N HIS A 156 -8.91 10.80 -5.87
CA HIS A 156 -9.60 10.16 -4.75
C HIS A 156 -8.85 8.91 -4.26
N ILE A 157 -8.22 8.17 -5.18
CA ILE A 157 -7.50 6.93 -4.88
C ILE A 157 -6.20 7.26 -4.16
N LEU A 158 -5.47 8.27 -4.61
CA LEU A 158 -4.24 8.71 -3.93
C LEU A 158 -4.55 9.25 -2.54
N LYS A 159 -5.62 10.04 -2.37
CA LYS A 159 -6.08 10.46 -1.02
C LYS A 159 -6.39 9.27 -0.11
N ALA A 160 -7.06 8.24 -0.64
CA ALA A 160 -7.34 7.02 0.12
C ALA A 160 -6.07 6.21 0.42
N LEU A 161 -5.10 6.20 -0.50
CA LEU A 161 -3.81 5.57 -0.31
C LEU A 161 -3.02 6.26 0.81
N VAL A 162 -2.90 7.60 0.77
CA VAL A 162 -2.22 8.36 1.83
C VAL A 162 -2.85 8.08 3.18
N LYS A 163 -4.19 8.13 3.28
CA LYS A 163 -4.91 7.79 4.52
C LYS A 163 -4.63 6.36 5.01
N SER A 164 -4.37 5.42 4.10
CA SER A 164 -4.04 4.03 4.44
C SER A 164 -2.58 3.88 4.89
N CYS A 165 -1.65 4.60 4.26
CA CYS A 165 -0.22 4.56 4.58
C CYS A 165 0.15 5.38 5.82
N ARG A 166 -0.65 6.40 6.17
CA ARG A 166 -0.38 7.37 7.25
C ARG A 166 -0.07 6.75 8.62
N LEU A 167 -0.62 5.57 8.90
CA LEU A 167 -0.37 4.83 10.15
C LEU A 167 1.04 4.27 10.26
N TYR A 168 1.72 4.11 9.12
CA TYR A 168 3.01 3.46 9.00
C TYR A 168 4.13 4.47 8.71
N PHE A 169 3.86 5.78 8.77
CA PHE A 169 4.91 6.77 8.63
C PHE A 169 5.85 6.75 9.85
N PRO A 170 7.17 6.91 9.66
CA PRO A 170 8.13 7.05 10.76
C PRO A 170 7.76 8.20 11.70
N ALA A 171 8.20 8.13 12.96
CA ALA A 171 7.89 9.16 13.95
C ALA A 171 8.50 10.54 13.62
N SER A 172 9.64 10.56 12.93
CA SER A 172 10.27 11.80 12.43
C SER A 172 9.44 12.53 11.36
N SER A 173 8.54 11.80 10.67
CA SER A 173 7.83 12.33 9.50
C SER A 173 7.00 13.56 9.82
N THR A 174 6.42 13.64 11.03
CA THR A 174 5.62 14.80 11.42
C THR A 174 6.45 16.07 11.39
N GLN A 175 7.65 16.05 11.98
CA GLN A 175 8.51 17.22 12.04
C GLN A 175 8.96 17.63 10.64
N GLU A 176 9.38 16.67 9.82
CA GLU A 176 9.76 16.90 8.42
C GLU A 176 8.62 17.54 7.60
N MET A 177 7.39 17.03 7.75
CA MET A 177 6.19 17.57 7.10
C MET A 177 5.88 19.00 7.56
N LEU A 178 6.01 19.26 8.86
CA LEU A 178 5.77 20.58 9.44
C LEU A 178 6.82 21.58 8.98
N ASP A 179 8.08 21.18 8.87
CA ASP A 179 9.16 22.04 8.38
C ASP A 179 8.96 22.41 6.89
N GLU A 180 8.38 21.51 6.08
CA GLU A 180 8.04 21.78 4.67
C GLU A 180 6.83 22.72 4.51
N TRP A 181 5.77 22.52 5.31
CA TRP A 181 4.48 23.20 5.09
C TRP A 181 4.26 24.43 5.96
N ARG A 182 4.86 24.54 7.16
CA ARG A 182 4.73 25.74 8.01
C ARG A 182 5.15 27.04 7.34
N PRO A 183 6.25 27.11 6.55
CA PRO A 183 6.63 28.35 5.85
C PRO A 183 5.58 28.84 4.84
N GLN A 184 4.69 27.96 4.39
CA GLN A 184 3.66 28.27 3.39
C GLN A 184 2.36 28.80 4.01
N LEU A 185 2.27 28.91 5.35
CA LEU A 185 1.08 29.36 6.08
C LEU A 185 0.93 30.89 6.09
N CYS A 186 1.12 31.53 4.94
CA CYS A 186 0.82 32.94 4.75
C CYS A 186 -0.68 33.10 4.42
N VAL A 187 -1.43 33.78 5.30
CA VAL A 187 -2.89 33.98 5.13
C VAL A 187 -3.29 34.75 3.88
N PHE A 188 -2.34 35.44 3.24
CA PHE A 188 -2.57 36.23 2.03
C PHE A 188 -2.18 35.48 0.75
N ASP A 189 -1.60 34.27 0.85
CA ASP A 189 -1.13 33.48 -0.29
C ASP A 189 -2.02 32.24 -0.49
N VAL A 190 -2.31 31.92 -1.76
CA VAL A 190 -2.99 30.68 -2.16
C VAL A 190 -2.21 29.42 -1.76
N ALA A 191 -0.89 29.54 -1.55
CA ALA A 191 -0.04 28.47 -1.05
C ALA A 191 -0.53 27.92 0.31
N MET A 192 -1.17 28.74 1.15
CA MET A 192 -1.69 28.30 2.43
C MET A 192 -2.77 27.22 2.27
N GLN A 193 -3.65 27.35 1.28
CA GLN A 193 -4.70 26.34 1.06
C GLN A 193 -4.10 24.98 0.73
N LYS A 194 -3.06 24.95 -0.13
CA LYS A 194 -2.32 23.73 -0.46
C LYS A 194 -1.65 23.14 0.78
N ALA A 195 -0.95 23.96 1.57
CA ALA A 195 -0.28 23.53 2.78
C ALA A 195 -1.26 22.90 3.79
N ILE A 196 -2.40 23.55 4.04
CA ILE A 196 -3.43 23.04 4.95
C ILE A 196 -4.02 21.71 4.43
N SER A 197 -4.34 21.62 3.13
CA SER A 197 -4.85 20.37 2.55
C SER A 197 -3.85 19.23 2.65
N ASN A 198 -2.56 19.50 2.43
CA ASN A 198 -1.50 18.51 2.60
C ASN A 198 -1.37 18.07 4.07
N MET A 199 -1.38 19.02 5.00
CA MET A 199 -1.35 18.75 6.44
C MET A 199 -2.53 17.87 6.88
N GLU A 200 -3.75 18.19 6.46
CA GLU A 200 -4.96 17.39 6.75
C GLU A 200 -4.81 15.94 6.28
N LEU A 201 -4.23 15.76 5.09
CA LEU A 201 -4.12 14.46 4.44
C LEU A 201 -3.00 13.60 5.03
N PHE A 202 -1.81 14.18 5.23
CA PHE A 202 -0.58 13.45 5.52
C PHE A 202 -0.21 13.38 7.01
N LEU A 203 -0.51 14.39 7.83
CA LEU A 203 -0.03 14.42 9.22
C LEU A 203 -0.55 13.22 10.03
N PRO A 204 0.33 12.41 10.64
CA PRO A 204 -0.10 11.27 11.47
C PRO A 204 -0.88 11.73 12.71
N THR A 205 -2.14 11.31 12.80
CA THR A 205 -3.01 11.60 13.96
C THR A 205 -3.23 10.41 14.89
N ILE A 206 -2.76 9.23 14.50
CA ILE A 206 -2.88 7.99 15.28
C ILE A 206 -1.46 7.52 15.55
N THR A 207 -0.91 7.92 16.69
CA THR A 207 0.42 7.50 17.16
C THR A 207 0.32 6.91 18.58
N PRO A 208 1.22 5.97 18.93
CA PRO A 208 1.30 5.45 20.30
C PRO A 208 1.56 6.58 21.31
N VAL A 209 1.07 6.41 22.54
CA VAL A 209 1.19 7.42 23.61
C VAL A 209 2.64 7.85 23.87
N ALA A 210 3.59 6.92 23.75
CA ALA A 210 5.02 7.19 23.90
C ALA A 210 5.56 8.21 22.89
N GLU A 211 4.92 8.36 21.73
CA GLU A 211 5.37 9.20 20.62
C GLU A 211 4.51 10.46 20.42
N HIS A 212 3.59 10.77 21.34
CA HIS A 212 2.71 11.94 21.20
C HIS A 212 3.50 13.26 21.12
N SER A 213 4.67 13.33 21.75
CA SER A 213 5.60 14.48 21.66
C SER A 213 6.21 14.68 20.26
N GLN A 214 6.21 13.65 19.42
CA GLN A 214 6.68 13.69 18.04
C GLN A 214 5.52 13.74 17.03
N GLY A 215 4.28 13.72 17.52
CA GLY A 215 3.06 13.70 16.70
C GLY A 215 2.37 15.06 16.60
N TRP A 216 1.70 15.51 17.67
CA TRP A 216 0.85 16.70 17.60
C TRP A 216 0.95 17.62 18.81
N LYS A 217 1.79 17.29 19.79
CA LYS A 217 2.14 18.21 20.89
C LYS A 217 3.28 19.12 20.46
#